data_AF-A0A4P6MG71-F1
#
_entry.id   AF-A0A4P6MG71-F1
#
_cell.length_a   1.000
_cell.length_b   1.000
_cell.length_c   1.000
_cell.angle_alpha   90.00
_cell.angle_beta   90.00
_cell.angle_gamma   90.00
#
_symmetry.space_group_name_H-M   'P 1'
#
loop_
_entity.id
_entity.type
_entity.pdbx_description
1 polymer ?
#
loop_
_entity_poly.entity_id
_entity_poly.type
_entity_poly.pdbx_seq_one_letter_code
_entity_poly.pdbx_strand_id
1 'polypeptide(L)'
;MPLSLQVIYPVGEHAHFDHDYYAATHMSLVHRHMGTQIQHSVITKGLARGPDSPPGFYAIATFVFAGQEEMDATMANAGPVLADLPNFTDT
;
A
#
# COMPACT_ATOMS: atom_id res chain seq x y z
N MET A 1 -18.20 11.48 -7.68
CA MET A 1 -17.51 11.79 -6.41
C MET A 1 -16.18 11.05 -6.43
N PRO A 2 -15.09 11.62 -5.90
CA PRO A 2 -13.81 10.92 -5.82
C PRO A 2 -13.91 9.65 -4.98
N LEU A 3 -13.14 8.63 -5.37
CA LEU A 3 -13.02 7.37 -4.63
C LEU A 3 -11.68 7.32 -3.91
N SER A 4 -11.65 6.67 -2.75
CA SER A 4 -10.42 6.46 -1.98
C SER A 4 -10.26 4.97 -1.70
N LEU A 5 -9.16 4.39 -2.16
CA LEU A 5 -8.76 3.01 -1.90
C LEU A 5 -7.70 2.99 -0.81
N GLN A 6 -7.90 2.19 0.24
CA GLN A 6 -6.90 1.97 1.29
C GLN A 6 -6.37 0.54 1.20
N VAL A 7 -5.04 0.42 1.15
CA VAL A 7 -4.33 -0.84 1.39
C VAL A 7 -3.71 -0.72 2.78
N ILE A 8 -4.15 -1.58 3.69
CA ILE A 8 -3.78 -1.55 5.10
C ILE A 8 -3.05 -2.84 5.41
N TYR A 9 -1.88 -2.74 6.03
CA TYR A 9 -1.10 -3.87 6.50
C TYR A 9 -1.17 -3.93 8.03
N PRO A 10 -2.08 -4.72 8.62
CA PRO A 10 -2.21 -4.83 10.07
C PRO A 10 -0.97 -5.50 10.68
N VAL A 11 -0.62 -5.12 11.90
CA VAL A 11 0.39 -5.87 12.66
C VAL A 11 -0.26 -7.12 13.23
N GLY A 12 0.32 -8.29 12.94
CA GLY A 12 -0.14 -9.59 13.40
C GLY A 12 0.98 -10.36 14.13
N GLU A 13 0.60 -11.39 14.89
CA GLU A 13 1.56 -12.27 15.54
C GLU A 13 2.37 -13.00 14.47
N HIS A 14 3.71 -12.90 14.54
CA HIS A 14 4.65 -13.46 13.57
C HIS A 14 4.64 -12.83 12.16
N ALA A 15 3.86 -11.76 11.94
CA ALA A 15 3.86 -11.07 10.65
C ALA A 15 5.15 -10.26 10.46
N HIS A 16 5.81 -10.44 9.33
CA HIS A 16 6.97 -9.69 8.87
C HIS A 16 6.57 -8.55 7.92
N PHE A 17 7.22 -7.40 8.05
CA PHE A 17 7.10 -6.31 7.09
C PHE A 17 8.43 -5.58 6.90
N ASP A 18 8.99 -5.66 5.68
CA ASP A 18 10.17 -4.91 5.28
C ASP A 18 9.78 -3.52 4.76
N HIS A 19 9.96 -2.51 5.61
CA HIS A 19 9.68 -1.13 5.25
C HIS A 19 10.58 -0.55 4.16
N ASP A 20 11.84 -0.98 4.12
CA ASP A 20 12.82 -0.43 3.17
C ASP A 20 12.54 -0.98 1.77
N TYR A 21 12.26 -2.29 1.66
CA TYR A 21 11.81 -2.89 0.41
C TYR A 21 10.49 -2.29 -0.05
N TYR A 22 9.53 -2.15 0.85
CA TYR A 22 8.23 -1.56 0.55
C TYR A 22 8.38 -0.15 -0.05
N ALA A 23 9.15 0.72 0.61
CA ALA A 23 9.30 2.11 0.17
C ALA A 23 10.13 2.26 -1.11
N ALA A 24 11.24 1.53 -1.25
CA ALA A 24 12.17 1.70 -2.37
C ALA A 24 11.75 0.91 -3.62
N THR A 25 11.24 -0.31 -3.44
CA THR A 25 10.98 -1.26 -4.53
C THR A 25 9.49 -1.36 -4.83
N HIS A 26 8.68 -1.73 -3.84
CA HIS A 26 7.26 -1.99 -4.06
C HIS A 26 6.52 -0.73 -4.54
N MET A 27 6.78 0.43 -3.92
CA MET A 27 6.18 1.70 -4.36
C MET A 27 6.62 2.15 -5.76
N SER A 28 7.83 1.80 -6.19
CA SER A 28 8.29 2.03 -7.56
C SER A 28 7.48 1.19 -8.57
N LEU A 29 7.14 -0.05 -8.22
CA LEU A 29 6.27 -0.91 -9.04
C LEU A 29 4.84 -0.38 -9.10
N VAL A 30 4.28 0.06 -7.96
CA VAL A 30 2.96 0.71 -7.92
C VAL A 30 2.94 1.94 -8.82
N HIS A 31 3.92 2.82 -8.70
CA HIS A 31 3.98 4.01 -9.55
C HIS A 31 4.08 3.64 -11.05
N ARG A 32 4.90 2.64 -11.39
CA ARG A 32 5.09 2.19 -12.78
C ARG A 32 3.84 1.59 -13.41
N HIS A 33 3.13 0.72 -12.67
CA HIS A 33 2.04 -0.07 -13.23
C HIS A 33 0.65 0.51 -12.96
N MET A 34 0.49 1.25 -11.85
CA MET A 34 -0.81 1.71 -11.36
C MET A 34 -0.89 3.24 -11.23
N GLY A 35 0.22 3.98 -11.42
CA GLY A 35 0.29 5.42 -11.14
C GLY A 35 -0.56 6.32 -12.04
N THR A 36 -0.88 5.91 -13.26
CA THR A 36 -1.41 6.79 -14.32
C THR A 36 -2.73 7.48 -13.97
N GLN A 37 -3.64 6.79 -13.28
CA GLN A 37 -4.98 7.30 -12.98
C GLN A 37 -5.15 7.73 -11.51
N ILE A 38 -4.09 7.60 -10.70
CA ILE A 38 -4.10 7.99 -9.29
C ILE A 38 -3.94 9.52 -9.22
N GLN A 39 -4.95 10.23 -8.70
CA GLN A 39 -4.90 11.68 -8.53
C GLN A 39 -4.00 12.10 -7.36
N HIS A 40 -4.04 11.32 -6.28
CA HIS A 40 -3.28 11.59 -5.08
C HIS A 40 -2.97 10.27 -4.36
N SER A 41 -1.78 10.18 -3.78
CA SER A 41 -1.42 9.07 -2.90
C SER A 41 -0.78 9.57 -1.61
N VAL A 42 -1.12 8.90 -0.50
CA VAL A 42 -0.45 9.10 0.79
C VAL A 42 -0.06 7.74 1.33
N ILE A 43 1.23 7.56 1.55
CA ILE A 43 1.80 6.35 2.11
C ILE A 43 2.31 6.70 3.51
N THR A 44 1.78 6.03 4.52
CA THR A 44 2.12 6.30 5.92
C THR A 44 2.60 5.05 6.61
N LYS A 45 3.61 5.20 7.46
CA LYS A 45 4.10 4.15 8.36
C LYS A 45 3.37 4.27 9.69
N GLY A 46 2.93 3.15 10.25
CA GLY A 46 2.37 3.13 11.59
C GLY A 46 3.44 3.42 12.63
N LEU A 47 3.09 4.26 13.61
CA LEU A 47 3.98 4.62 14.70
C LEU A 47 3.53 3.93 15.98
N ALA A 48 4.48 3.30 16.67
CA ALA A 48 4.29 2.80 18.02
C ALA A 48 4.02 3.98 18.96
N ARG A 49 3.11 3.80 19.93
CA ARG A 49 2.87 4.82 20.98
C ARG A 49 3.86 4.71 22.14
N GLY A 50 4.63 3.63 22.19
CA GLY A 50 5.67 3.37 23.18
C GLY A 50 6.21 1.93 23.04
N PRO A 51 7.22 1.54 23.83
CA PRO A 51 7.84 0.21 23.76
C PRO A 51 6.84 -0.95 23.90
N ASP A 52 5.83 -0.79 24.76
CA ASP A 52 4.81 -1.81 25.04
C ASP A 52 3.53 -1.64 24.21
N SER A 53 3.51 -0.68 23.28
CA SER A 53 2.35 -0.39 22.45
C SER A 53 2.78 -0.34 20.98
N PRO A 54 2.91 -1.52 20.33
CA PRO A 54 3.26 -1.61 18.92
C PRO A 54 2.22 -0.90 18.06
N PRO A 55 2.58 -0.48 16.83
CA PRO A 55 1.62 0.15 15.93
C PRO A 55 0.52 -0.86 15.55
N GLY A 56 -0.69 -0.36 15.27
CA GLY A 56 -1.80 -1.21 14.80
C GLY A 56 -1.67 -1.67 13.34
N PHE A 57 -0.77 -1.04 12.59
CA PHE A 57 -0.51 -1.31 11.19
C PHE A 57 0.96 -1.01 10.87
N TYR A 58 1.57 -1.80 10.00
CA TYR A 58 2.90 -1.52 9.46
C TYR A 58 2.84 -0.28 8.55
N ALA A 59 1.94 -0.32 7.57
CA ALA A 59 1.76 0.77 6.62
C ALA A 59 0.29 0.90 6.17
N ILE A 60 -0.08 2.10 5.75
CA ILE A 60 -1.32 2.38 5.03
C ILE A 60 -0.97 3.15 3.77
N ALA A 61 -1.35 2.59 2.62
CA ALA A 61 -1.36 3.28 1.34
C ALA A 61 -2.77 3.75 1.03
N THR A 62 -2.95 5.05 0.84
CA THR A 62 -4.22 5.66 0.42
C THR A 62 -4.07 6.18 -1.00
N PHE A 63 -4.95 5.76 -1.90
CA PHE A 63 -4.98 6.20 -3.30
C PHE A 63 -6.33 6.85 -3.61
N VAL A 64 -6.31 8.04 -4.19
CA VAL A 64 -7.51 8.80 -4.56
C VAL A 64 -7.69 8.80 -6.07
N PHE A 65 -8.90 8.51 -6.53
CA PHE A 65 -9.30 8.44 -7.93
C PHE A 65 -10.45 9.41 -8.22
N ALA A 66 -10.56 9.86 -9.47
CA ALA A 66 -11.66 10.74 -9.89
C ALA A 66 -13.03 10.04 -9.79
N GLY A 67 -13.06 8.76 -10.12
CA GLY A 67 -14.25 7.91 -10.11
C GLY A 67 -13.92 6.43 -10.26
N GLN A 68 -14.96 5.64 -10.55
CA GLN A 68 -14.87 4.18 -10.64
C GLN A 68 -14.07 3.70 -11.86
N GLU A 69 -14.23 4.36 -13.01
CA GLU A 69 -13.55 3.97 -14.26
C GLU A 69 -12.02 4.07 -14.11
N GLU A 70 -11.52 5.12 -13.46
CA GLU A 70 -10.09 5.30 -13.17
C GLU A 70 -9.56 4.25 -12.20
N MET A 71 -10.34 3.91 -11.18
CA MET A 71 -9.99 2.87 -10.22
C MET A 71 -9.93 1.50 -10.90
N ASP A 72 -10.94 1.15 -11.71
CA ASP A 72 -10.99 -0.14 -12.41
C ASP A 72 -9.84 -0.28 -13.42
N ALA A 73 -9.55 0.78 -14.17
CA ALA A 73 -8.42 0.81 -15.11
C ALA A 73 -7.07 0.65 -14.38
N THR A 74 -6.95 1.21 -13.17
CA THR A 74 -5.76 1.04 -12.31
C THR A 74 -5.64 -0.41 -11.84
N MET A 75 -6.73 -1.00 -11.35
CA MET A 75 -6.74 -2.37 -10.82
C MET A 75 -6.49 -3.43 -11.88
N ALA A 76 -6.89 -3.18 -13.14
CA ALA A 76 -6.57 -4.05 -14.26
C ALA A 76 -5.05 -4.25 -14.46
N ASN A 77 -4.22 -3.32 -13.98
CA ASN A 77 -2.76 -3.38 -14.07
C ASN A 77 -2.06 -3.84 -12.77
N ALA A 78 -2.82 -4.25 -11.75
CA ALA A 78 -2.28 -4.57 -10.43
C ALA A 78 -1.50 -5.89 -10.35
N GLY A 79 -1.58 -6.76 -11.37
CA GLY A 79 -0.97 -8.10 -11.37
C GLY A 79 0.50 -8.15 -10.90
N PRO A 80 1.41 -7.36 -11.52
CA PRO A 80 2.81 -7.31 -11.09
C PRO A 80 3.02 -6.79 -9.66
N VAL A 81 2.18 -5.87 -9.20
CA VAL A 81 2.24 -5.33 -7.82
C VAL A 81 1.80 -6.37 -6.81
N LEU A 82 0.73 -7.11 -7.10
CA LEU A 82 0.24 -8.16 -6.21
C LEU A 82 1.22 -9.34 -6.11
N ALA A 83 1.89 -9.68 -7.22
CA ALA A 83 2.91 -10.72 -7.24
C ALA A 83 4.16 -10.37 -6.41
N ASP A 84 4.38 -9.09 -6.11
CA ASP A 84 5.52 -8.59 -5.34
C ASP A 84 5.30 -8.64 -3.81
N LEU A 85 4.05 -8.85 -3.35
CA LEU A 85 3.73 -8.88 -1.91
C LEU A 85 4.63 -9.80 -1.07
N PRO A 86 4.90 -11.06 -1.47
CA PRO A 86 5.73 -11.98 -0.67
C PRO A 86 7.17 -11.51 -0.46
N ASN A 87 7.65 -10.51 -1.22
CA ASN A 87 9.02 -10.03 -1.10
C ASN A 87 9.25 -9.12 0.12
N PHE A 88 8.18 -8.54 0.67
CA PHE A 88 8.29 -7.63 1.82
C PHE A 88 7.31 -7.91 2.94
N THR A 89 6.21 -8.61 2.69
CA THR A 89 5.20 -8.88 3.71
C THR A 89 4.63 -10.29 3.60
N ASP A 90 4.20 -10.85 4.73
CA ASP A 90 3.49 -12.12 4.85
C ASP A 90 2.07 -11.96 5.42
N THR A 91 1.64 -10.71 5.63
CA THR A 91 0.28 -10.32 6.02
C THR A 91 -0.76 -10.53 4.93
#